data_AF-A0A2G9RXT8-F1
#
_entry.id   AF-A0A2G9RXT8-F1
#
_cell.length_a   1.000
_cell.length_b   1.000
_cell.length_c   1.000
_cell.angle_alpha   90.00
_cell.angle_beta   90.00
_cell.angle_gamma   90.00
#
_symmetry.space_group_name_H-M   'P 1'
#
loop_
_entity.id
_entity.type
_entity.pdbx_description
1 polymer ?
#
loop_
_entity_poly.entity_id
_entity_poly.type
_entity_poly.pdbx_seq_one_letter_code
_entity_poly.pdbx_strand_id
1 'polypeptide(L)' 'MSCFISRHSIPSEMEFDPNSNPPCYKTVDEDVVIQQDDEIRLKIVGTRVDKNDIFAIGSLMDDYLGLVS' A
#
# COMPACT_ATOMS: atom_id res chain seq x y z
N MET A 1 -2.01 -15.58 2.91
CA MET A 1 -1.78 -14.42 3.80
C MET A 1 -2.15 -13.18 3.03
N SER A 2 -3.01 -12.33 3.59
CA SER A 2 -3.36 -11.04 3.00
C SER A 2 -2.92 -9.91 3.93
N CYS A 3 -2.45 -8.82 3.35
CA CYS A 3 -2.01 -7.64 4.07
C CYS A 3 -2.81 -6.42 3.60
N PHE A 4 -3.45 -5.72 4.52
CA PHE A 4 -4.20 -4.51 4.25
C PHE A 4 -3.43 -3.28 4.72
N ILE A 5 -3.35 -2.24 3.89
CA ILE A 5 -2.77 -0.95 4.24
C ILE A 5 -3.91 0.07 4.26
N SER A 6 -4.18 0.64 5.44
CA SER A 6 -5.18 1.69 5.59
C SER A 6 -4.73 2.96 4.87
N ARG A 7 -5.66 3.75 4.32
CA ARG A 7 -5.36 5.09 3.76
C ARG A 7 -4.65 5.99 4.79
N HIS A 8 -4.96 5.84 6.08
CA HIS A 8 -4.30 6.57 7.17
C HIS A 8 -2.86 6.10 7.44
N SER A 9 -2.44 4.99 6.82
CA SER A 9 -1.10 4.40 6.90
C SER A 9 -0.37 4.49 5.55
N ILE A 10 -0.86 5.33 4.64
CA ILE A 10 -0.22 5.70 3.37
C ILE A 10 0.16 7.19 3.49
N PRO A 11 1.37 7.60 3.02
CA PRO A 11 1.80 8.99 3.01
C PRO A 11 0.76 9.94 2.42
N SER A 12 0.71 11.19 2.92
CA SER A 12 -0.26 12.19 2.47
C SER A 12 -0.10 12.56 1.01
N GLU A 13 1.12 12.47 0.49
CA GLU A 13 1.50 12.82 -0.87
C GLU A 13 0.90 11.87 -1.90
N MET A 14 0.53 10.65 -1.51
CA MET A 14 -0.14 9.70 -2.40
C MET A 14 -1.67 9.83 -2.33
N GLU A 15 -2.27 10.13 -3.47
CA GLU A 15 -3.71 10.27 -3.64
C GLU A 15 -4.28 9.08 -4.40
N PHE A 16 -5.50 8.69 -4.04
CA PHE A 16 -6.21 7.62 -4.73
C PHE A 16 -6.90 8.18 -5.97
N ASP A 17 -6.61 7.61 -7.14
CA ASP A 17 -7.24 7.96 -8.40
C ASP A 17 -8.17 6.82 -8.87
N PRO A 18 -9.51 6.96 -8.68
CA PRO A 18 -10.47 5.97 -9.15
C PRO A 18 -10.72 6.03 -10.67
N ASN A 19 -10.28 7.10 -11.36
CA ASN A 19 -10.52 7.28 -12.79
C ASN A 19 -9.41 6.68 -13.65
N SER A 20 -8.25 6.39 -13.05
CA SER A 20 -7.20 5.61 -13.69
C SER A 20 -7.67 4.18 -14.02
N ASN A 21 -7.15 3.59 -15.09
CA ASN A 21 -7.48 2.24 -15.52
C ASN A 21 -6.18 1.43 -15.75
N PRO A 22 -5.69 0.68 -14.74
CA PRO A 22 -6.35 0.33 -13.48
C PRO A 22 -6.38 1.47 -12.43
N PRO A 23 -7.31 1.46 -11.46
CA PRO A 23 -7.30 2.40 -10.33
C PRO A 23 -6.01 2.29 -9.52
N CYS A 24 -5.46 3.42 -9.06
CA CYS A 24 -4.13 3.47 -8.47
C CYS A 24 -4.01 4.48 -7.33
N TYR A 25 -2.93 4.38 -6.56
CA TYR A 25 -2.41 5.46 -5.73
C TYR A 25 -1.25 6.12 -6.44
N LYS A 26 -1.26 7.44 -6.56
CA LYS A 26 -0.17 8.18 -7.21
C LYS A 26 0.18 9.47 -6.49
N THR A 27 1.42 9.90 -6.62
CA THR A 27 1.84 11.23 -6.18
C THR A 27 1.29 12.29 -7.14
N VAL A 28 1.17 13.54 -6.67
CA VAL A 28 0.63 14.66 -7.47
C VAL A 28 1.49 14.96 -8.70
N ASP A 29 2.80 14.72 -8.62
CA ASP A 29 3.77 14.85 -9.70
C ASP A 29 3.83 13.60 -10.61
N GLU A 30 3.09 12.54 -10.28
CA GLU A 30 3.06 11.25 -10.98
C GLU A 30 4.42 10.49 -11.00
N ASP A 31 5.38 10.91 -10.16
CA ASP A 31 6.69 10.25 -10.04
C ASP A 31 6.57 8.83 -9.47
N VAL A 32 5.59 8.59 -8.59
CA VAL A 32 5.30 7.27 -8.02
C VAL A 32 3.85 6.91 -8.29
N VAL A 33 3.65 5.75 -8.93
CA VAL A 33 2.33 5.15 -9.17
C VAL A 33 2.34 3.73 -8.63
N ILE A 34 1.40 3.41 -7.76
CA ILE A 34 1.16 2.07 -7.21
C ILE A 34 -0.20 1.60 -7.69
N GLN A 35 -0.23 0.54 -8.46
CA GLN A 35 -1.42 -0.08 -9.04
C GLN A 35 -1.44 -1.59 -8.82
N GLN A 36 -2.47 -2.24 -9.35
CA GLN A 36 -2.59 -3.69 -9.31
C GLN A 36 -1.37 -4.36 -9.96
N ASP A 37 -0.92 -5.47 -9.35
CA ASP A 37 0.22 -6.31 -9.76
C ASP A 37 1.62 -5.69 -9.55
N ASP A 38 1.72 -4.50 -8.97
CA ASP A 38 3.01 -3.91 -8.59
C ASP A 38 3.65 -4.58 -7.37
N GLU A 39 4.99 -4.62 -7.35
CA GLU A 39 5.76 -5.04 -6.19
C GLU A 39 6.03 -3.85 -5.26
N ILE A 40 5.58 -3.97 -4.00
CA ILE A 40 5.76 -2.93 -2.99
C ILE A 40 6.49 -3.44 -1.76
N ARG A 41 7.28 -2.56 -1.15
CA ARG A 41 7.87 -2.76 0.17
C ARG A 41 6.99 -2.09 1.22
N LEU A 42 6.54 -2.85 2.20
CA LEU A 42 5.71 -2.36 3.30
C LEU A 42 6.27 -2.80 4.66
N LYS A 43 5.88 -2.09 5.72
CA LYS A 43 6.13 -2.50 7.11
C LYS A 43 4.87 -3.16 7.67
N ILE A 44 4.98 -4.40 8.18
CA ILE A 44 3.89 -5.04 8.94
C ILE A 44 3.78 -4.37 10.32
N VAL A 45 2.61 -3.84 10.64
CA VAL A 45 2.33 -3.15 11.91
C VAL A 45 1.62 -4.07 12.90
N GLY A 46 0.84 -5.03 12.40
CA GLY A 46 0.13 -5.99 13.23
C GLY A 46 -0.37 -7.18 12.44
N THR A 47 -0.67 -8.27 13.14
CA THR A 47 -1.20 -9.49 12.55
C THR A 47 -2.40 -9.98 13.34
N ARG A 48 -3.45 -10.40 12.63
CA ARG A 48 -4.59 -11.12 13.19
C ARG A 48 -4.53 -12.57 12.69
N VAL A 49 -4.51 -13.49 13.63
CA VAL A 49 -4.43 -14.93 13.36
C VAL A 49 -5.80 -15.54 13.64
N ASP A 50 -6.38 -16.16 12.63
CA ASP A 50 -7.57 -17.02 12.73
C ASP A 50 -7.15 -18.49 12.52
N LYS A 51 -8.07 -19.45 12.72
CA LYS A 51 -7.75 -20.88 12.81
C LYS A 51 -7.01 -21.47 11.60
N ASN A 52 -7.27 -20.95 10.40
CA ASN A 52 -6.67 -21.42 9.15
C ASN A 52 -5.87 -20.34 8.41
N ASP A 53 -5.94 -19.08 8.85
CA ASP A 53 -5.48 -17.94 8.07
C ASP A 53 -4.80 -16.88 8.93
N ILE A 54 -3.85 -16.18 8.31
CA ILE A 54 -3.16 -15.03 8.90
C ILE A 54 -3.46 -13.81 8.03
N PHE A 55 -3.97 -12.77 8.69
CA PHE A 55 -4.19 -11.45 8.14
C PHE A 55 -3.18 -10.48 8.74
N ALA A 56 -2.65 -9.57 7.94
CA ALA A 56 -1.75 -8.53 8.40
C ALA A 56 -2.31 -7.15 8.09
N ILE A 57 -1.91 -6.17 8.90
CA ILE A 57 -2.03 -4.76 8.59
C ILE A 57 -0.65 -4.16 8.39
N GLY A 58 -0.51 -3.34 7.35
CA GLY A 58 0.75 -2.73 6.95
C GLY A 58 0.70 -1.21 6.95
N SER A 59 1.87 -0.59 6.82
CA SER A 59 2.08 0.84 6.66
C SER A 59 3.17 1.13 5.62
N LEU A 60 3.04 2.29 4.96
CA LEU A 60 4.02 2.89 4.03
C LEU A 60 4.60 4.21 4.57
N MET A 61 4.33 4.55 5.84
CA MET A 61 4.68 5.85 6.43
C MET A 61 6.17 6.02 6.81
N ASP A 62 6.97 4.97 6.76
CA ASP A 62 8.40 5.03 7.09
C ASP A 62 9.24 5.20 5.82
N ASP A 63 10.50 5.61 6.00
CA ASP A 63 11.46 5.76 4.92
C ASP A 63 11.74 4.45 4.17
N TYR A 64 12.02 4.56 2.88
CA TYR A 64 12.34 3.45 1.97
C TYR A 64 11.22 2.40 1.77
N LEU A 65 9.98 2.74 2.12
CA LEU A 65 8.78 1.96 1.80
C LEU A 65 8.10 2.49 0.52
N GLY A 66 7.25 1.67 -0.09
CA GLY A 66 6.53 2.02 -1.33
C GLY A 66 6.89 1.12 -2.50
N LEU A 67 6.75 1.64 -3.71
CA LEU A 67 7.03 0.93 -4.96
C LEU A 67 8.50 0.45 -5.01
N VAL A 68 8.72 -0.79 -5.42
CA VAL A 68 10.04 -1.34 -5.69
C VAL A 68 10.26 -1.30 -7.19
N SER A 69 11.24 -0.50 -7.63
CA SER A 69 11.69 -0.43 -9.02
C SER A 69 13.08 -1.02 -9.19
#